data_AF-A0A7X8XAY8-F1
#
_entry.id   AF-A0A7X8XAY8-F1
#
_cell.length_a   1.000
_cell.length_b   1.000
_cell.length_c   1.000
_cell.angle_alpha   90.00
_cell.angle_beta   90.00
_cell.angle_gamma   90.00
#
_symmetry.space_group_name_H-M   'P 1'
#
loop_
_entity.id
_entity.type
_entity.pdbx_description
1 polymer ?
#
loop_
_entity_poly.entity_id
_entity_poly.type
_entity_poly.pdbx_seq_one_letter_code
_entity_poly.pdbx_strand_id
1 'polypeptide(L)'
;MIVEACLGYQAIVDDFRLVRKADGKSVFKIYYCSITGRPSPERYEWSRCKINKDQFAADFTAGTWEGIGFVTAFPHIAKVFRFAPKAEVLEHVCAFKPADGSIISLERDDGFYEFACLAEAVLANDEFKFWAEASSVQEYLEKRSFESCFKIGNHAKLKQYWMG
;
A
#
# COMPACT_ATOMS: atom_id res chain seq x y z
N MET A 1 12.82 12.21 -23.13
CA MET A 1 11.83 11.89 -22.08
C MET A 1 10.75 12.96 -22.09
N ILE A 2 9.49 12.57 -22.22
CA ILE A 2 8.35 13.47 -22.00
C ILE A 2 8.02 13.37 -20.51
N VAL A 3 7.94 14.51 -19.80
CA VAL A 3 7.60 14.53 -18.37
C VAL A 3 6.21 15.12 -18.18
N GLU A 4 5.25 14.26 -17.83
CA GLU A 4 3.88 14.66 -17.56
C GLU A 4 3.75 15.56 -16.32
N ALA A 5 2.67 16.35 -16.26
CA ALA A 5 2.36 17.12 -15.08
C ALA A 5 1.88 16.18 -13.95
N CYS A 6 2.64 16.13 -12.86
CA CYS A 6 2.23 15.38 -11.67
C CYS A 6 1.32 16.23 -10.80
N LEU A 7 0.23 15.67 -10.27
CA LEU A 7 -0.57 16.33 -9.24
C LEU A 7 0.14 16.27 -7.88
N GLY A 8 -0.12 17.26 -7.02
CA GLY A 8 0.30 17.22 -5.63
C GLY A 8 -0.07 15.89 -4.95
N TYR A 9 0.80 15.47 -4.03
CA TYR A 9 0.61 14.24 -3.27
C TYR A 9 0.80 14.53 -1.79
N GLN A 10 -0.29 14.33 -1.05
CA GLN A 10 -0.29 14.21 0.40
C GLN A 10 -1.12 12.99 0.73
N ALA A 11 -0.46 11.92 1.15
CA ALA A 11 -1.16 10.76 1.67
C ALA A 11 -1.14 10.74 3.19
N ILE A 12 -2.14 10.12 3.79
CA ILE A 12 -2.24 9.87 5.23
C ILE A 12 -2.62 8.42 5.46
N VAL A 13 -2.27 7.88 6.63
CA VAL A 13 -2.85 6.63 7.14
C VAL A 13 -4.05 7.01 7.99
N ASP A 14 -5.26 6.70 7.50
CA ASP A 14 -6.51 7.01 8.18
C ASP A 14 -6.84 6.03 9.30
N ASP A 15 -6.47 4.76 9.11
CA ASP A 15 -6.83 3.67 10.00
C ASP A 15 -5.92 2.46 9.80
N PHE A 16 -5.95 1.54 10.74
CA PHE A 16 -5.15 0.33 10.76
C PHE A 16 -5.97 -0.87 11.22
N ARG A 17 -5.78 -2.02 10.58
CA ARG A 17 -6.40 -3.27 11.01
C ARG A 17 -5.48 -4.46 10.86
N LEU A 18 -5.38 -5.29 11.90
CA LEU A 18 -4.79 -6.61 11.77
C LEU A 18 -5.86 -7.63 11.34
N VAL A 19 -5.61 -8.32 10.23
CA VAL A 19 -6.51 -9.33 9.67
C VAL A 19 -5.87 -10.70 9.75
N ARG A 20 -6.60 -11.66 10.32
CA ARG A 20 -6.21 -13.08 10.36
C ARG A 20 -7.12 -13.86 9.43
N LYS A 21 -6.53 -14.69 8.56
CA LYS A 21 -7.28 -15.49 7.59
C LYS A 21 -7.77 -16.81 8.20
N ALA A 22 -8.68 -17.47 7.49
CA ALA A 22 -9.32 -18.72 7.92
C ALA A 22 -8.33 -19.90 8.07
N ASP A 23 -7.18 -19.86 7.40
CA ASP A 23 -6.12 -20.86 7.53
C ASP A 23 -5.41 -20.84 8.89
N GLY A 24 -5.68 -19.83 9.74
CA GLY A 24 -5.06 -19.65 11.05
C GLY A 24 -3.56 -19.34 11.01
N LYS A 25 -2.98 -19.12 9.83
CA LYS A 25 -1.54 -18.89 9.61
C LYS A 25 -1.26 -17.60 8.87
N SER A 26 -2.07 -17.26 7.88
CA SER A 26 -1.91 -16.03 7.12
C SER A 26 -2.44 -14.84 7.91
N VAL A 27 -1.62 -13.81 8.04
CA VAL A 27 -1.92 -12.59 8.81
C VAL A 27 -1.39 -11.38 8.06
N PHE A 28 -2.27 -10.39 7.86
CA PHE A 28 -1.94 -9.17 7.17
C PHE A 28 -2.30 -7.94 7.99
N LYS A 29 -1.41 -6.95 8.00
CA LYS A 29 -1.70 -5.61 8.51
C LYS A 29 -2.29 -4.76 7.38
N ILE A 30 -3.46 -4.18 7.54
CA ILE A 30 -4.07 -3.27 6.57
C ILE A 30 -3.84 -1.85 7.04
N TYR A 31 -3.08 -1.08 6.26
CA TYR A 31 -2.95 0.37 6.37
C TYR A 31 -3.94 1.01 5.42
N TYR A 32 -5.00 1.60 5.96
CA TYR A 32 -5.96 2.36 5.16
C TYR A 32 -5.39 3.73 4.88
N CYS A 33 -5.10 4.02 3.62
CA CYS A 33 -4.48 5.27 3.22
C CYS A 33 -5.44 6.12 2.38
N SER A 34 -5.41 7.44 2.58
CA SER A 34 -6.12 8.40 1.73
C SER A 34 -5.14 9.36 1.09
N ILE A 35 -5.43 9.84 -0.12
CA ILE A 35 -4.71 10.98 -0.71
C ILE A 35 -5.61 12.21 -0.62
N THR A 36 -5.18 13.20 0.16
CA THR A 36 -5.94 14.43 0.41
C THR A 36 -5.52 15.56 -0.52
N GLY A 37 -6.44 16.49 -0.75
CA GLY A 37 -6.18 17.70 -1.55
C GLY A 37 -6.15 17.48 -3.07
N ARG A 38 -6.47 16.27 -3.55
CA ARG A 38 -6.67 16.01 -4.98
C ARG A 38 -8.09 16.36 -5.44
N PRO A 39 -8.28 16.71 -6.73
CA PRO A 39 -9.61 16.71 -7.34
C PRO A 39 -10.25 15.31 -7.22
N SER A 40 -11.58 15.25 -7.15
CA SER A 40 -12.34 13.99 -6.96
C SER A 40 -11.96 13.20 -5.70
N PRO A 41 -12.14 13.81 -4.50
CA PRO A 41 -11.76 13.18 -3.24
C PRO A 41 -12.52 11.86 -2.97
N GLU A 42 -13.70 11.65 -3.54
CA GLU A 42 -14.46 10.39 -3.50
C GLU A 42 -13.71 9.20 -4.10
N ARG A 43 -12.69 9.44 -4.93
CA ARG A 43 -11.82 8.41 -5.50
C ARG A 43 -10.63 8.08 -4.58
N TYR A 44 -10.21 9.02 -3.74
CA TYR A 44 -8.91 8.94 -3.06
C TYR A 44 -8.99 8.93 -1.54
N GLU A 45 -10.12 9.35 -0.97
CA GLU A 45 -10.31 9.48 0.48
C GLU A 45 -11.34 8.46 0.99
N TRP A 46 -10.95 7.63 1.97
CA TRP A 46 -11.84 6.62 2.55
C TRP A 46 -13.11 7.21 3.15
N SER A 47 -13.01 8.39 3.75
CA SER A 47 -14.15 9.09 4.37
C SER A 47 -15.18 9.61 3.36
N ARG A 48 -14.84 9.61 2.06
CA ARG A 48 -15.67 10.17 0.98
C ARG A 48 -15.99 9.18 -0.13
N CYS A 49 -15.30 8.04 -0.16
CA CYS A 49 -15.55 7.00 -1.14
C CYS A 49 -16.78 6.14 -0.77
N LYS A 50 -17.27 5.35 -1.72
CA LYS A 50 -18.41 4.44 -1.52
C LYS A 50 -18.00 3.09 -0.88
N ILE A 51 -16.70 2.84 -0.73
CA ILE A 51 -16.17 1.57 -0.25
C ILE A 51 -16.08 1.63 1.27
N ASN A 52 -16.71 0.66 1.94
CA ASN A 52 -16.67 0.55 3.39
C ASN A 52 -15.40 -0.22 3.83
N LYS A 53 -14.66 0.29 4.82
CA LYS A 53 -13.43 -0.34 5.33
C LYS A 53 -13.68 -1.72 5.96
N ASP A 54 -14.80 -1.90 6.66
CA ASP A 54 -15.17 -3.20 7.25
C ASP A 54 -15.47 -4.24 6.18
N GLN A 55 -16.22 -3.83 5.16
CA GLN A 55 -16.51 -4.71 4.02
C GLN A 55 -15.21 -5.06 3.28
N PHE A 56 -14.34 -4.07 3.01
CA PHE A 56 -13.04 -4.31 2.39
C PHE A 56 -12.19 -5.30 3.20
N ALA A 57 -12.12 -5.14 4.52
CA ALA A 57 -11.41 -6.09 5.39
C ALA A 57 -12.02 -7.49 5.33
N ALA A 58 -13.35 -7.60 5.35
CA ALA A 58 -14.05 -8.88 5.26
C ALA A 58 -13.76 -9.58 3.92
N ASP A 59 -13.87 -8.85 2.81
CA ASP A 59 -13.59 -9.36 1.47
C ASP A 59 -12.12 -9.78 1.32
N PHE A 60 -11.19 -8.97 1.82
CA PHE A 60 -9.76 -9.32 1.84
C PHE A 60 -9.49 -10.58 2.69
N THR A 61 -10.17 -10.71 3.83
CA THR A 61 -10.07 -11.89 4.70
C THR A 61 -10.55 -13.15 3.98
N ALA A 62 -11.68 -13.06 3.26
CA ALA A 62 -12.29 -14.14 2.50
C ALA A 62 -11.55 -14.48 1.18
N GLY A 63 -10.74 -13.56 0.66
CA GLY A 63 -9.96 -13.78 -0.56
C GLY A 63 -8.83 -14.82 -0.43
N THR A 64 -8.10 -15.07 -1.51
CA THR A 64 -7.12 -16.17 -1.62
C THR A 64 -5.68 -15.80 -1.22
N TRP A 65 -5.44 -14.59 -0.72
CA TRP A 65 -4.10 -14.18 -0.30
C TRP A 65 -3.56 -15.06 0.82
N GLU A 66 -2.33 -15.57 0.67
CA GLU A 66 -1.66 -16.39 1.68
C GLU A 66 -0.30 -15.80 2.05
N GLY A 67 0.04 -15.86 3.34
CA GLY A 67 1.32 -15.45 3.89
C GLY A 67 1.23 -14.44 5.03
N ILE A 68 2.39 -13.87 5.36
CA ILE A 68 2.55 -12.80 6.34
C ILE A 68 2.97 -11.53 5.62
N GLY A 69 2.35 -10.40 5.98
CA GLY A 69 2.76 -9.09 5.46
C GLY A 69 1.74 -8.00 5.72
N PHE A 70 1.55 -7.13 4.75
CA PHE A 70 0.69 -5.96 4.91
C PHE A 70 0.01 -5.54 3.60
N VAL A 71 -0.95 -4.64 3.71
CA VAL A 71 -1.70 -4.07 2.60
C VAL A 71 -1.67 -2.55 2.75
N THR A 72 -1.33 -1.86 1.68
CA THR A 72 -1.57 -0.42 1.56
C THR A 72 -2.86 -0.23 0.78
N ALA A 73 -3.93 0.13 1.48
CA ALA A 73 -5.27 0.19 0.92
C ALA A 73 -5.66 1.64 0.66
N PHE A 74 -5.48 2.15 -0.56
CA PHE A 74 -6.14 3.38 -1.01
C PHE A 74 -7.48 3.03 -1.67
N PRO A 75 -8.52 3.88 -1.64
CA PRO A 75 -9.82 3.54 -2.21
C PRO A 75 -9.79 3.21 -3.71
N HIS A 76 -8.83 3.75 -4.46
CA HIS A 76 -8.68 3.50 -5.90
C HIS A 76 -7.75 2.35 -6.25
N ILE A 77 -6.84 1.96 -5.36
CA ILE A 77 -5.86 0.89 -5.57
C ILE A 77 -5.36 0.36 -4.23
N ALA A 78 -5.32 -0.95 -4.08
CA ALA A 78 -4.64 -1.60 -2.97
C ALA A 78 -3.43 -2.37 -3.49
N LYS A 79 -2.39 -2.45 -2.67
CA LYS A 79 -1.26 -3.36 -2.89
C LYS A 79 -1.09 -4.24 -1.68
N VAL A 80 -1.03 -5.54 -1.91
CA VAL A 80 -0.64 -6.52 -0.90
C VAL A 80 0.86 -6.79 -1.04
N PHE A 81 1.55 -6.68 0.07
CA PHE A 81 2.95 -7.00 0.25
C PHE A 81 3.02 -8.23 1.16
N ARG A 82 3.74 -9.25 0.73
CA ARG A 82 3.99 -10.45 1.56
C ARG A 82 5.46 -10.82 1.54
N PHE A 83 5.97 -11.28 2.67
CA PHE A 83 7.31 -11.86 2.70
C PHE A 83 7.35 -13.11 1.83
N ALA A 84 8.37 -13.23 0.99
CA ALA A 84 8.43 -14.28 -0.01
C ALA A 84 8.68 -15.65 0.65
N PRO A 85 7.84 -16.67 0.41
CA PRO A 85 7.98 -17.99 1.05
C PRO A 85 9.31 -18.70 0.78
N LYS A 86 10.01 -18.33 -0.31
CA LYS A 86 11.28 -18.92 -0.72
C LYS A 86 12.50 -18.11 -0.25
N ALA A 87 12.30 -16.88 0.22
CA ALA A 87 13.35 -15.98 0.67
C ALA A 87 12.73 -14.86 1.51
N GLU A 88 12.69 -15.04 2.83
CA GLU A 88 12.03 -14.10 3.76
C GLU A 88 12.65 -12.70 3.80
N VAL A 89 13.81 -12.53 3.17
CA VAL A 89 14.48 -11.24 2.93
C VAL A 89 13.92 -10.51 1.69
N LEU A 90 12.83 -11.00 1.09
CA LEU A 90 12.18 -10.38 -0.06
C LEU A 90 10.71 -10.12 0.25
N GLU A 91 10.18 -9.02 -0.29
CA GLU A 91 8.75 -8.74 -0.32
C GLU A 91 8.22 -8.92 -1.76
N HIS A 92 7.19 -9.75 -1.90
CA HIS A 92 6.40 -9.82 -3.12
C HIS A 92 5.26 -8.82 -3.03
N VAL A 93 5.02 -8.08 -4.12
CA VAL A 93 3.93 -7.11 -4.23
C VAL A 93 2.95 -7.51 -5.33
N CYS A 94 1.65 -7.33 -5.08
CA CYS A 94 0.60 -7.43 -6.09
C CYS A 94 -0.42 -6.31 -5.90
N ALA A 95 -0.81 -5.64 -6.99
CA ALA A 95 -1.85 -4.60 -6.97
C ALA A 95 -3.22 -5.17 -7.33
N PHE A 96 -4.27 -4.60 -6.73
CA PHE A 96 -5.66 -4.95 -7.01
C PHE A 96 -6.60 -3.77 -6.74
N LYS A 97 -7.80 -3.83 -7.31
CA LYS A 97 -8.85 -2.84 -7.06
C LYS A 97 -9.57 -3.15 -5.74
N PRO A 98 -9.67 -2.21 -4.80
CA PRO A 98 -10.42 -2.42 -3.56
C PRO A 98 -11.91 -2.67 -3.79
N ALA A 99 -12.48 -2.19 -4.90
CA ALA A 99 -13.90 -2.29 -5.19
C ALA A 99 -14.37 -3.71 -5.51
N ASP A 100 -13.52 -4.53 -6.12
CA ASP A 100 -13.91 -5.85 -6.65
C ASP A 100 -12.82 -6.94 -6.51
N GLY A 101 -11.64 -6.59 -5.98
CA GLY A 101 -10.51 -7.51 -5.83
C GLY A 101 -9.77 -7.83 -7.13
N SER A 102 -10.15 -7.25 -8.27
CA SER A 102 -9.50 -7.54 -9.55
C SER A 102 -8.05 -7.08 -9.58
N ILE A 103 -7.17 -7.94 -10.10
CA ILE A 103 -5.73 -7.68 -10.18
C ILE A 103 -5.44 -6.55 -11.17
N ILE A 104 -4.49 -5.69 -10.82
CA ILE A 104 -4.00 -4.59 -11.68
C ILE A 104 -2.53 -4.86 -12.00
N SER A 105 -2.14 -4.67 -13.27
CA SER A 105 -0.74 -4.78 -13.66
C SER A 105 0.11 -3.63 -13.07
N LEU A 106 1.26 -4.00 -12.54
CA LEU A 106 2.29 -3.06 -12.14
C LEU A 106 3.22 -2.68 -13.30
N GLU A 107 3.08 -3.28 -14.48
CA GLU A 107 3.88 -2.92 -15.66
C GLU A 107 3.71 -1.45 -16.03
N ARG A 108 4.82 -0.82 -16.36
CA ARG A 108 4.94 0.55 -16.84
C ARG A 108 5.78 0.54 -18.12
N ASP A 109 5.98 1.72 -18.69
CA ASP A 109 6.70 1.88 -19.96
C ASP A 109 8.15 1.38 -19.87
N ASP A 110 8.75 1.09 -21.02
CA ASP A 110 10.17 0.71 -21.18
C ASP A 110 10.63 -0.52 -20.36
N GLY A 111 9.70 -1.44 -20.06
CA GLY A 111 9.99 -2.66 -19.30
C GLY A 111 10.15 -2.44 -17.80
N PHE A 112 9.75 -1.27 -17.29
CA PHE A 112 9.73 -0.99 -15.86
C PHE A 112 8.43 -1.49 -15.21
N TYR A 113 8.51 -1.71 -13.89
CA TYR A 113 7.35 -2.01 -13.06
C TYR A 113 7.23 -0.93 -11.99
N GLU A 114 6.01 -0.52 -11.69
CA GLU A 114 5.76 0.33 -10.54
C GLU A 114 6.02 -0.46 -9.26
N PHE A 115 7.13 -0.12 -8.62
CA PHE A 115 7.45 -0.62 -7.30
C PHE A 115 6.47 -0.07 -6.26
N ALA A 116 6.48 1.24 -6.03
CA ALA A 116 5.70 1.89 -4.99
C ALA A 116 5.56 3.40 -5.23
N CYS A 117 4.48 4.00 -4.71
CA CYS A 117 4.43 5.43 -4.42
C CYS A 117 5.12 5.73 -3.07
N LEU A 118 5.21 7.01 -2.68
CA LEU A 118 5.94 7.40 -1.46
C LEU A 118 5.39 6.73 -0.19
N ALA A 119 4.07 6.76 0.03
CA ALA A 119 3.48 6.16 1.23
C ALA A 119 3.72 4.65 1.28
N GLU A 120 3.56 3.98 0.14
CA GLU A 120 3.82 2.54 0.01
C GLU A 120 5.27 2.21 0.32
N ALA A 121 6.23 2.96 -0.24
CA ALA A 121 7.65 2.71 -0.03
C ALA A 121 8.08 2.94 1.43
N VAL A 122 7.55 3.97 2.08
CA VAL A 122 7.87 4.25 3.49
C VAL A 122 7.28 3.18 4.41
N LEU A 123 6.01 2.81 4.20
CA LEU A 123 5.37 1.74 4.98
C LEU A 123 6.07 0.40 4.75
N ALA A 124 6.44 0.07 3.51
CA ALA A 124 7.21 -1.13 3.19
C ALA A 124 8.56 -1.13 3.89
N ASN A 125 9.29 -0.01 3.88
CA ASN A 125 10.55 0.10 4.60
C ASN A 125 10.38 -0.16 6.11
N ASP A 126 9.34 0.38 6.74
CA ASP A 126 9.09 0.16 8.17
C ASP A 126 8.76 -1.30 8.45
N GLU A 127 7.86 -1.89 7.67
CA GLU A 127 7.48 -3.31 7.80
C GLU A 127 8.65 -4.25 7.58
N PHE A 128 9.52 -3.94 6.61
CA PHE A 128 10.72 -4.70 6.34
C PHE A 128 11.74 -4.62 7.49
N LYS A 129 11.90 -3.43 8.10
CA LYS A 129 12.72 -3.28 9.33
C LYS A 129 12.15 -4.06 10.50
N PHE A 130 10.84 -3.98 10.73
CA PHE A 130 10.19 -4.72 11.80
C PHE A 130 10.35 -6.23 11.64
N TRP A 131 10.25 -6.72 10.41
CA TRP A 131 10.49 -8.12 10.08
C TRP A 131 11.94 -8.51 10.34
N ALA A 132 12.90 -7.74 9.84
CA ALA A 132 14.33 -8.01 10.00
C ALA A 132 14.78 -8.01 11.48
N GLU A 133 14.16 -7.17 12.32
CA GLU A 133 14.47 -7.10 13.75
C GLU A 133 13.76 -8.16 14.60
N ALA A 134 12.62 -8.67 14.14
CA ALA A 134 11.79 -9.57 14.92
C ALA A 134 12.40 -10.98 14.97
N SER A 135 12.38 -11.58 16.16
CA SER A 135 12.80 -12.97 16.37
C SER A 135 11.72 -14.00 16.02
N SER A 136 10.48 -13.53 15.83
CA SER A 136 9.32 -14.36 15.51
C SER A 136 8.26 -13.59 14.73
N VAL A 137 7.36 -14.31 14.05
CA VAL A 137 6.19 -13.72 13.38
C VAL A 137 5.31 -12.98 14.39
N GLN A 138 5.14 -13.51 15.59
CA GLN A 138 4.32 -12.88 16.64
C GLN A 138 4.88 -11.51 17.02
N GLU A 139 6.18 -11.42 17.26
CA GLU A 139 6.85 -10.15 17.57
C GLU A 139 6.72 -9.14 16.39
N TYR A 140 6.87 -9.61 15.15
CA TYR A 140 6.64 -8.78 13.98
C TYR A 140 5.21 -8.22 13.92
N LEU A 141 4.20 -9.04 14.25
CA LEU A 141 2.79 -8.65 14.19
C LEU A 141 2.39 -7.64 15.29
N GLU A 142 3.18 -7.53 16.36
CA GLU A 142 3.00 -6.54 17.43
C GLU A 142 3.52 -5.15 17.02
N LYS A 143 4.41 -5.07 16.03
CA LYS A 143 4.96 -3.82 15.49
C LYS A 143 4.04 -3.26 14.41
N ARG A 144 3.98 -1.93 14.29
CA ARG A 144 3.33 -1.23 13.16
C ARG A 144 4.00 0.13 12.92
N SER A 145 3.88 0.63 11.70
CA SER A 145 4.32 1.99 11.40
C SER A 145 3.39 2.99 12.09
N PHE A 146 3.98 4.05 12.62
CA PHE A 146 3.27 5.22 13.16
C PHE A 146 3.37 6.42 12.23
N GLU A 147 3.98 6.26 11.05
CA GLU A 147 3.97 7.29 10.03
C GLU A 147 2.55 7.57 9.58
N SER A 148 2.18 8.84 9.63
CA SER A 148 0.79 9.28 9.46
C SER A 148 0.60 10.23 8.29
N CYS A 149 1.68 10.76 7.72
CA CYS A 149 1.62 11.74 6.64
C CYS A 149 2.80 11.62 5.68
N PHE A 150 2.52 11.55 4.38
CA PHE A 150 3.48 11.37 3.31
C PHE A 150 3.33 12.51 2.31
N LYS A 151 4.12 13.57 2.50
CA LYS A 151 4.03 14.79 1.70
C LYS A 151 5.17 14.89 0.69
N ILE A 152 4.83 15.14 -0.57
CA ILE A 152 5.82 15.51 -1.58
C ILE A 152 6.00 17.04 -1.55
N GLY A 153 7.17 17.51 -1.11
CA GLY A 153 7.44 18.95 -1.00
C GLY A 153 7.40 19.71 -2.34
N ASN A 154 7.91 19.11 -3.41
CA ASN A 154 7.81 19.63 -4.78
C ASN A 154 7.46 18.48 -5.74
N HIS A 155 6.22 18.46 -6.23
CA HIS A 155 5.73 17.43 -7.16
C HIS A 155 6.12 17.72 -8.64
N ALA A 156 6.66 18.90 -8.93
CA ALA A 156 7.07 19.32 -10.26
C ALA A 156 8.58 19.16 -10.51
N LYS A 157 9.38 18.78 -9.50
CA LYS A 157 10.85 18.75 -9.56
C LYS A 157 11.44 17.98 -10.76
N LEU A 158 10.86 16.85 -11.14
CA LEU A 158 11.34 16.08 -12.30
C LEU A 158 11.11 16.85 -13.61
N LYS A 159 9.94 17.47 -13.74
CA LYS A 159 9.59 18.29 -14.90
C LYS A 159 10.47 19.52 -14.97
N GLN A 160 10.64 20.24 -13.86
CA GLN A 160 11.51 21.41 -13.74
C GLN A 160 12.97 21.06 -14.10
N TYR A 161 13.49 19.94 -13.60
CA TYR A 161 14.85 19.52 -13.92
C TYR A 161 15.02 19.19 -15.40
N TRP A 162 14.05 18.50 -16.01
CA TRP A 162 14.19 18.00 -17.37
C TRP A 162 13.80 19.01 -18.46
N MET A 163 12.92 19.97 -18.15
CA MET A 163 12.37 20.92 -19.11
C MET A 163 12.87 22.36 -18.92
N GLY A 164 13.55 22.67 -17.82
CA GLY A 164 13.89 24.04 -17.42
C GLY A 164 12.70 24.79 -16.84
#